data_AF-A0A525VY30-F1
#
_entry.id   AF-A0A525VY30-F1
#
_cell.length_a   1.000
_cell.length_b   1.000
_cell.length_c   1.000
_cell.angle_alpha   90.00
_cell.angle_beta   90.00
_cell.angle_gamma   90.00
#
_symmetry.space_group_name_H-M   'P 1'
#
loop_
_entity.id
_entity.type
_entity.pdbx_description
1 polymer ?
#
loop_
_entity_poly.entity_id
_entity_poly.type
_entity_poly.pdbx_seq_one_letter_code
_entity_poly.pdbx_strand_id
1 'polypeptide(L)' 'MLDRVWPEGNVAKAPIESIQSTLVPPGGATIAEFKGEMPGTFVSVDHSIFRIEKGALGLLKIDGPTNPSLFKGL' A
#
# COMPACT_ATOMS: atom_id res chain seq x y z
N MET A 1 -1.26 -5.94 -0.73
CA MET A 1 -0.16 -5.99 -1.71
C MET A 1 -0.22 -4.72 -2.55
N LEU A 2 0.90 -4.21 -3.05
CA LEU A 2 0.94 -3.08 -3.99
C LEU A 2 0.99 -3.63 -5.41
N ASP A 3 0.07 -3.19 -6.25
CA ASP A 3 -0.09 -3.71 -7.62
C ASP A 3 1.01 -3.13 -8.52
N ARG A 4 1.27 -1.82 -8.39
CA ARG A 4 2.32 -1.09 -9.12
C ARG A 4 3.00 -0.08 -8.23
N VAL A 5 4.31 0.06 -8.40
CA VAL A 5 5.14 1.00 -7.65
C VAL A 5 6.13 1.68 -8.59
N TRP A 6 6.16 3.01 -8.56
CA TRP A 6 7.16 3.84 -9.25
C TRP A 6 8.10 4.46 -8.22
N PRO A 7 9.30 3.87 -8.01
CA PRO A 7 10.32 4.47 -7.17
C PRO A 7 10.74 5.85 -7.71
N GLU A 8 11.15 6.74 -6.80
CA GLU A 8 11.55 8.12 -7.11
C GLU A 8 10.45 8.96 -7.80
N GLY A 9 9.19 8.49 -7.77
CA GLY A 9 8.07 9.14 -8.45
C GLY A 9 8.20 9.17 -9.99
N ASN A 10 9.08 8.35 -10.56
CA ASN A 10 9.38 8.40 -11.99
C ASN A 10 8.34 7.63 -12.82
N VAL A 11 7.24 8.31 -13.16
CA VAL A 11 6.15 7.76 -14.00
C VAL A 11 6.55 7.52 -15.46
N ALA A 12 7.70 8.00 -15.91
CA ALA A 12 8.19 7.74 -17.27
C ALA A 12 8.80 6.33 -17.43
N LYS A 13 9.11 5.65 -16.31
CA LYS A 13 9.58 4.26 -16.30
C LYS A 13 8.45 3.30 -15.98
N ALA A 14 8.61 2.05 -16.41
CA ALA A 14 7.71 0.97 -16.03
C ALA A 14 7.72 0.77 -14.49
N PRO A 15 6.57 0.49 -13.87
CA PRO A 15 6.49 0.22 -12.45
C PRO A 15 7.12 -1.13 -12.08
N ILE A 16 7.48 -1.28 -10.81
CA ILE A 16 7.65 -2.58 -10.18
C ILE A 16 6.26 -3.10 -9.81
N GLU A 17 5.97 -4.35 -10.14
CA GLU A 17 4.63 -4.92 -9.95
C GLU A 17 4.59 -5.96 -8.82
N SER A 18 3.44 -6.07 -8.15
CA SER A 18 3.12 -7.14 -7.19
C SER A 18 4.11 -7.28 -6.03
N ILE A 19 4.46 -6.16 -5.39
CA ILE A 19 5.37 -6.13 -4.23
C ILE A 19 4.64 -5.74 -2.94
N GLN A 20 5.17 -6.16 -1.78
CA GLN A 20 4.54 -5.87 -0.48
C GLN A 20 4.90 -4.48 0.06
N SER A 21 6.19 -4.15 0.01
CA SER A 21 6.76 -2.94 0.60
C SER A 21 7.87 -2.40 -0.31
N THR A 22 8.13 -1.11 -0.23
CA THR A 22 9.20 -0.44 -0.98
C THR A 22 9.87 0.61 -0.09
N LEU A 23 11.10 0.99 -0.44
CA LEU A 23 11.82 2.06 0.22
C LEU A 23 11.47 3.42 -0.42
N VAL A 24 11.40 4.45 0.42
CA VAL A 24 11.38 5.85 -0.01
C VAL A 24 12.65 6.51 0.56
N PRO A 25 13.64 6.84 -0.28
CA PRO A 25 14.87 7.44 0.21
C PRO A 25 14.63 8.88 0.71
N PRO A 26 15.49 9.41 1.60
CA PRO A 26 15.41 10.80 2.04
C PRO A 26 15.46 11.77 0.86
N GLY A 27 14.51 12.71 0.81
CA GLY A 27 14.39 13.66 -0.30
C GLY A 27 13.78 13.09 -1.59
N GLY A 28 13.44 11.80 -1.61
CA GLY A 28 12.73 11.16 -2.71
C GLY A 28 11.23 11.07 -2.47
N ALA A 29 10.53 10.54 -3.48
CA ALA A 29 9.12 10.22 -3.42
C ALA A 29 8.88 8.84 -4.07
N THR A 30 7.78 8.18 -3.74
CA THR A 30 7.36 6.95 -4.42
C THR A 30 5.87 7.02 -4.66
N ILE A 31 5.44 6.59 -5.84
CA ILE A 31 4.02 6.44 -6.17
C ILE A 31 3.70 4.95 -6.10
N ALA A 32 2.63 4.58 -5.40
CA ALA A 32 2.15 3.21 -5.31
C ALA A 32 0.66 3.15 -5.66
N GLU A 33 0.28 2.14 -6.41
CA GLU A 33 -1.09 1.80 -6.78
C GLU A 33 -1.46 0.49 -6.10
N PHE A 34 -2.67 0.44 -5.56
CA PHE A 34 -3.27 -0.79 -5.05
C PHE A 34 -4.79 -0.73 -5.27
N LYS A 35 -5.40 -1.88 -5.51
CA LYS A 35 -6.84 -2.02 -5.57
C LYS A 35 -7.42 -2.39 -4.21
N GLY A 36 -8.31 -1.56 -3.69
CA GLY A 36 -9.14 -1.90 -2.52
C GLY A 36 -10.19 -2.94 -2.89
N GLU A 37 -9.88 -4.23 -2.70
CA GLU A 37 -10.77 -5.32 -3.13
C GLU A 37 -12.01 -5.52 -2.25
N MET A 38 -12.02 -4.94 -1.05
CA MET A 38 -13.09 -5.11 -0.07
C MET A 38 -13.20 -3.88 0.84
N PRO A 39 -14.43 -3.57 1.32
CA PRO A 39 -14.63 -2.46 2.24
C PRO A 39 -13.99 -2.75 3.60
N GLY A 40 -13.52 -1.72 4.27
CA GLY A 40 -12.85 -1.83 5.57
C GLY A 40 -11.84 -0.71 5.81
N THR A 41 -11.24 -0.74 7.01
CA THR A 41 -10.14 0.16 7.37
C THR A 41 -8.83 -0.62 7.26
N PHE A 42 -7.95 -0.20 6.36
CA PHE A 42 -6.63 -0.76 6.16
C PHE A 42 -5.57 0.15 6.78
N VAL A 43 -4.49 -0.43 7.29
CA VAL A 43 -3.40 0.32 7.90
C VAL A 43 -2.21 0.34 6.95
N SER A 44 -1.81 1.53 6.52
CA SER A 44 -0.54 1.76 5.82
C SER A 44 0.53 2.12 6.84
N VAL A 45 1.72 1.53 6.75
CA VAL A 45 2.76 1.66 7.79
C VAL A 45 4.16 1.77 7.17
N ASP A 46 5.07 2.44 7.88
CA ASP A 46 6.51 2.20 7.69
C ASP A 46 6.86 0.84 8.31
N HIS A 47 7.34 -0.10 7.49
CA HIS A 47 7.62 -1.47 7.91
C HIS A 47 8.92 -1.62 8.74
N SER A 48 9.55 -0.51 9.13
CA SER A 48 10.45 -0.44 10.27
C SER A 48 9.59 -0.35 11.54
N ILE A 49 9.04 -1.48 11.99
CA ILE A 49 7.89 -1.59 12.92
C ILE A 49 7.90 -0.60 14.11
N PHE A 50 9.06 -0.34 14.71
CA PHE A 50 9.22 0.61 15.82
C PHE A 50 8.85 2.07 15.48
N ARG A 51 8.77 2.42 14.20
CA ARG A 51 8.33 3.74 13.73
C ARG A 51 6.81 3.88 13.75
N ILE A 52 6.07 2.78 13.75
CA ILE A 52 4.60 2.79 13.89
C ILE A 52 4.22 3.40 15.24
N GLU A 53 4.90 2.99 16.32
CA GLU A 53 4.72 3.54 17.67
C GLU A 53 5.06 5.04 17.74
N LYS A 54 5.91 5.52 16.81
CA LYS A 54 6.27 6.94 16.66
C LYS A 54 5.31 7.70 15.73
N GLY A 55 4.24 7.07 15.26
CA GLY A 55 3.19 7.69 14.44
C GLY A 55 3.34 7.50 12.93
N ALA A 56 4.28 6.66 12.45
CA ALA A 56 4.45 6.38 11.02
C ALA A 56 3.42 5.37 10.49
N LEU A 57 2.13 5.71 10.63
CA LEU A 57 1.00 4.94 10.10
C LEU A 57 -0.10 5.85 9.54
N GLY A 58 -0.89 5.33 8.62
CA GLY A 58 -2.09 5.97 8.08
C GLY A 58 -3.24 4.97 7.98
N LEU A 59 -4.46 5.45 8.20
CA LEU A 59 -5.67 4.65 8.07
C LEU A 59 -6.36 4.96 6.74
N LEU A 60 -6.63 3.92 5.97
CA LEU A 60 -7.34 3.98 4.69
C LEU A 60 -8.72 3.37 4.88
N LYS A 61 -9.76 4.21 4.93
CA LYS A 61 -11.14 3.74 4.95
C LYS A 61 -11.64 3.58 3.52
N ILE A 62 -11.99 2.34 3.16
CA ILE A 62 -12.50 1.99 1.83
C ILE A 62 -13.97 1.56 2.01
N ASP A 63 -14.87 2.24 1.31
CA ASP A 63 -16.29 1.91 1.26
C ASP A 63 -16.63 1.25 -0.08
N GLY A 64 -17.64 0.38 -0.10
CA GLY A 64 -18.05 -0.35 -1.31
C GLY A 64 -18.75 -1.67 -0.99
N PRO A 65 -19.22 -2.40 -2.00
CA PRO A 65 -19.82 -3.72 -1.80
C PRO A 65 -18.76 -4.73 -1.35
N THR A 66 -19.08 -5.53 -0.33
CA THR A 66 -18.25 -6.67 0.04
C THR A 66 -18.30 -7.71 -1.05
N ASN A 67 -17.14 -8.25 -1.45
CA ASN A 67 -17.05 -9.42 -2.31
C ASN A 67 -16.83 -10.69 -1.45
N PRO A 68 -17.87 -11.52 -1.22
CA PRO A 68 -17.75 -12.70 -0.36
C PRO A 68 -16.82 -13.79 -0.91
N SER A 69 -16.49 -13.76 -2.20
CA SER A 69 -15.59 -14.77 -2.79
C SER A 69 -14.16 -14.64 -2.28
N LEU A 70 -13.74 -13.45 -1.83
CA LEU A 70 -12.40 -13.19 -1.30
C LEU A 70 -12.16 -13.87 0.06
N PHE A 71 -13.22 -14.24 0.78
CA PHE A 71 -13.16 -14.85 2.11
C PHE A 71 -13.37 -16.37 2.13
N LYS A 72 -13.68 -16.99 0.99
CA LYS A 72 -13.86 -18.45 0.91
C LYS A 72 -12.49 -19.13 1.02
N GLY A 73 -12.04 -19.41 2.25
CA GLY A 73 -10.79 -20.14 2.50
C GLY A 73 -10.02 -19.74 3.76
N LEU A 74 -10.54 -18.80 4.56
CA LEU A 74 -10.14 -18.65 5.97
C LEU A 74 -10.87 -19.68 6.84
#